data_AF-A0A955UZT0-F1
#
_entry.id   AF-A0A955UZT0-F1
#
_cell.length_a   1.000
_cell.length_b   1.000
_cell.length_c   1.000
_cell.angle_alpha   90.00
_cell.angle_beta   90.00
_cell.angle_gamma   90.00
#
_symmetry.space_group_name_H-M   'P 1'
#
loop_
_entity.id
_entity.type
_entity.pdbx_description
1 polymer ?
#
loop_
_entity_poly.entity_id
_entity_poly.type
_entity_poly.pdbx_seq_one_letter_code
_entity_poly.pdbx_strand_id
1 'polypeptide(L)' 'MIRIAIDFECTADAWWENGGRDLWESLIEGFDNNSVLLDDALAESVLAQAARIPGWESGLAHAPHPLRLDAVDADEEL' A
#
# COMPACT_ATOMS: atom_id res chain seq x y z
N MET A 1 -5.55 -1.10 -15.38
CA MET A 1 -5.74 -0.22 -14.20
C MET A 1 -5.21 -0.95 -13.00
N ILE A 2 -4.58 -0.23 -12.07
CA ILE A 2 -4.04 -0.81 -10.84
C ILE A 2 -4.74 -0.16 -9.66
N ARG A 3 -5.30 -1.00 -8.78
CA ARG A 3 -5.82 -0.56 -7.49
C ARG A 3 -4.68 -0.58 -6.49
N ILE A 4 -4.43 0.58 -5.90
CA ILE A 4 -3.53 0.70 -4.75
C ILE A 4 -4.39 0.69 -3.51
N ALA A 5 -4.23 -0.32 -2.66
CA ALA A 5 -4.93 -0.44 -1.40
C ALA A 5 -3.97 -0.29 -0.22
N ILE A 6 -4.48 0.16 0.92
CA ILE A 6 -3.81 0.01 2.20
C ILE A 6 -4.07 -1.43 2.67
N ASP A 7 -3.09 -2.31 2.45
CA ASP A 7 -3.09 -3.64 3.04
C ASP A 7 -2.38 -3.63 4.37
N PHE A 8 -3.23 -3.92 5.33
CA PHE A 8 -2.98 -3.90 6.72
C PHE A 8 -2.15 -5.14 7.14
N GLU A 9 -2.17 -6.23 6.39
CA GLU A 9 -1.47 -7.47 6.75
C GLU A 9 0.00 -7.55 6.26
N CYS A 10 0.44 -6.60 5.43
CA CYS A 10 1.72 -6.67 4.70
C CYS A 10 2.74 -5.56 5.08
N THR A 11 2.92 -5.29 6.37
CA THR A 11 3.89 -4.27 6.83
C THR A 11 5.13 -4.87 7.49
N ALA A 12 6.30 -4.32 7.20
CA ALA A 12 7.54 -4.69 7.89
C ALA A 12 7.53 -4.28 9.38
N ASP A 13 8.17 -5.08 10.23
CA ASP A 13 8.33 -4.81 11.67
C ASP A 13 8.91 -3.41 11.93
N ALA A 14 9.91 -3.01 11.13
CA ALA A 14 10.53 -1.70 11.25
C ALA A 14 9.54 -0.54 11.03
N TRP A 15 8.53 -0.69 10.18
CA TRP A 15 7.48 0.33 10.04
C TRP A 15 6.60 0.39 11.28
N TRP A 16 6.22 -0.78 11.78
CA TRP A 16 5.37 -0.92 12.96
C TRP A 16 5.99 -0.24 14.19
N GLU A 17 7.30 -0.45 14.39
CA GLU A 17 8.08 0.09 15.50
C GLU A 17 8.37 1.60 15.39
N ASN A 18 8.31 2.18 14.18
CA ASN A 18 8.63 3.60 13.95
C ASN A 18 7.37 4.49 13.81
N GLY A 19 6.30 4.16 14.53
CA GLY A 19 5.06 4.96 14.57
C GLY A 19 4.01 4.55 13.53
N GLY A 20 4.29 3.53 12.72
CA GLY A 20 3.29 2.91 11.85
C GLY A 20 2.11 2.34 12.64
N ARG A 21 2.37 1.80 13.83
CA ARG A 21 1.34 1.28 14.73
C ARG A 21 0.36 2.35 15.23
N ASP A 22 0.82 3.54 15.59
CA ASP A 22 -0.07 4.59 16.09
C ASP A 22 -0.95 5.15 14.96
N LEU A 23 -0.35 5.34 13.78
CA LEU A 23 -1.09 5.68 12.57
C LEU A 23 -2.12 4.60 12.25
N TRP A 24 -1.72 3.33 12.34
CA TRP A 24 -2.60 2.19 12.13
C TRP A 24 -3.81 2.19 13.06
N GLU A 25 -3.58 2.29 14.37
CA GLU A 25 -4.64 2.28 15.38
C GLU A 25 -5.58 3.48 15.19
N SER A 26 -5.09 4.59 14.64
CA SER A 26 -5.92 5.75 14.29
C SER A 26 -6.76 5.58 13.03
N LEU A 27 -6.31 4.77 12.06
CA LEU A 27 -7.00 4.58 10.78
C LEU A 27 -8.08 3.50 10.88
N ILE A 28 -7.83 2.41 11.61
CA ILE A 28 -8.71 1.23 11.64
C ILE A 28 -10.14 1.53 12.13
N GLU A 29 -10.34 2.58 12.93
CA GLU A 29 -11.66 2.96 13.45
C GLU A 29 -12.53 3.76 12.44
N GLY A 30 -11.97 4.19 11.30
CA GLY A 30 -12.70 5.06 10.35
C GLY A 30 -12.43 4.82 8.87
N PHE A 31 -11.70 3.76 8.49
CA PHE A 31 -11.30 3.50 7.11
C PHE A 31 -12.24 2.54 6.37
N ASP A 32 -13.35 3.06 5.84
CA ASP A 32 -14.26 2.26 5.00
C ASP A 32 -13.82 2.15 3.53
N ASN A 33 -12.87 2.98 3.09
CA ASN A 33 -12.31 2.96 1.73
C ASN A 33 -10.80 3.06 1.77
N ASN A 34 -10.13 1.91 1.69
CA ASN A 34 -8.68 1.81 1.78
C ASN A 34 -7.98 1.78 0.43
N SER A 35 -8.68 2.02 -0.67
CA SER A 35 -8.09 1.85 -2.00
C SER A 35 -8.38 2.99 -2.96
N VAL A 36 -7.45 3.20 -3.90
CA VAL A 36 -7.57 4.15 -5.00
C VAL A 36 -7.25 3.43 -6.31
N LEU A 37 -8.05 3.70 -7.34
CA LEU A 37 -7.82 3.15 -8.68
C LEU A 37 -6.94 4.13 -9.47
N LEU A 38 -5.84 3.63 -10.02
CA LEU A 38 -4.90 4.40 -10.82
C LEU A 38 -4.72 3.78 -12.20
N ASP A 39 -4.36 4.63 -13.16
CA ASP A 39 -3.83 4.17 -14.44
C ASP A 39 -2.45 3.51 -14.24
N ASP A 40 -2.12 2.57 -15.12
CA ASP A 40 -0.94 1.70 -14.97
C ASP A 40 0.36 2.52 -14.87
N ALA A 41 0.53 3.54 -15.73
CA ALA A 41 1.70 4.41 -15.71
C ALA A 41 1.86 5.21 -14.40
N LEU A 42 0.73 5.61 -13.79
CA LEU A 42 0.75 6.34 -12.53
C LEU A 42 1.08 5.39 -11.37
N ALA A 43 0.50 4.19 -11.36
CA ALA A 43 0.81 3.17 -10.37
C ALA A 43 2.27 2.70 -10.41
N GLU A 44 2.84 2.53 -11.60
CA GLU A 44 4.28 2.26 -11.78
C GLU A 44 5.14 3.38 -11.19
N SER A 45 4.74 4.64 -11.37
CA SER A 45 5.46 5.78 -10.79
C SER A 45 5.40 5.80 -9.26
N VAL A 46 4.25 5.44 -8.67
CA VAL A 46 4.08 5.32 -7.21
C VAL A 46 4.99 4.23 -6.66
N LEU A 47 5.02 3.06 -7.30
CA LEU A 47 5.93 1.98 -6.95
C LEU A 47 7.41 2.39 -7.02
N ALA A 48 7.79 3.09 -8.09
CA ALA A 48 9.16 3.54 -8.27
C ALA A 48 9.58 4.55 -7.18
N GLN A 49 8.64 5.33 -6.63
CA GLN A 49 8.91 6.19 -5.48
C GLN A 49 8.90 5.41 -4.16
N ALA A 50 7.93 4.51 -3.97
CA ALA A 50 7.82 3.67 -2.78
C ALA A 50 9.10 2.85 -2.56
N ALA A 51 9.62 2.22 -3.61
CA ALA A 51 10.85 1.43 -3.57
C ALA A 51 12.12 2.23 -3.19
N ARG A 52 12.07 3.57 -3.19
CA ARG A 52 13.17 4.42 -2.68
C ARG A 52 13.16 4.54 -1.16
N ILE A 53 12.08 4.15 -0.50
CA ILE A 53 11.96 4.15 0.95
C ILE A 53 12.74 2.93 1.47
N PRO A 54 13.65 3.11 2.44
CA PRO A 54 14.35 1.98 3.06
C PRO A 54 13.37 0.94 3.62
N GLY A 55 13.67 -0.34 3.41
CA GLY A 55 12.86 -1.47 3.90
C GLY A 55 12.09 -2.23 2.81
N TRP A 56 12.05 -1.71 1.57
CA TRP A 56 11.47 -2.41 0.40
C TRP A 56 12.32 -3.59 -0.11
N GLU A 57 13.54 -3.77 0.42
CA GLU A 57 14.51 -4.78 -0.05
C GLU A 57 14.01 -6.23 0.12
N SER A 58 13.07 -6.46 1.04
CA SER A 58 12.44 -7.76 1.29
C SER A 58 11.21 -8.03 0.41
N GLY A 59 10.87 -7.12 -0.52
CA GLY A 59 9.75 -7.23 -1.44
C GLY A 59 8.41 -6.73 -0.88
N LEU A 60 7.38 -6.75 -1.73
CA LEU A 60 6.04 -6.21 -1.44
C LEU A 60 5.38 -6.79 -0.18
N ALA A 61 5.62 -8.07 0.12
CA ALA A 61 5.08 -8.74 1.31
C ALA A 61 5.66 -8.21 2.64
N HIS A 62 6.77 -7.48 2.56
CA HIS A 62 7.46 -6.88 3.69
C HIS A 62 7.71 -5.40 3.42
N ALA A 63 6.76 -4.75 2.73
CA ALA A 63 6.89 -3.34 2.43
C ALA A 63 6.97 -2.54 3.76
N PRO A 64 7.84 -1.54 3.84
CA PRO A 64 7.94 -0.64 4.98
C PRO A 64 6.77 0.33 5.07
N HIS A 65 5.68 0.09 4.33
CA HIS A 65 4.41 0.78 4.46
C HIS A 65 3.29 -0.09 3.86
N PRO A 66 2.04 0.07 4.29
CA PRO A 66 0.95 -0.86 4.00
C PRO A 66 0.40 -0.76 2.57
N LEU A 67 1.19 -0.48 1.53
CA LEU A 67 0.62 -0.41 0.17
C LEU A 67 0.60 -1.79 -0.49
N ARG A 68 -0.60 -2.26 -0.86
CA ARG A 68 -0.82 -3.40 -1.75
C ARG A 68 -1.27 -2.94 -3.12
N LEU A 69 -0.86 -3.70 -4.12
CA LEU A 69 -1.30 -3.52 -5.49
C LEU A 69 -2.13 -4.71 -5.94
N ASP A 70 -3.33 -4.41 -6.42
CA ASP A 70 -4.21 -5.37 -7.05
C ASP A 70 -4.38 -4.96 -8.51
N ALA A 71 -4.01 -5.85 -9.44
CA ALA A 71 -4.32 -5.65 -10.85
C ALA A 71 -5.83 -5.78 -11.03
N VAL A 72 -6.45 -4.79 -11.66
CA VAL A 72 -7.89 -4.74 -11.87
C VAL A 72 -8.15 -4.84 -13.36
N ASP A 73 -8.98 -5.80 -13.75
CA ASP A 73 -9.41 -5.90 -15.14
C ASP A 73 -10.28 -4.70 -15.50
N ALA A 74 -10.18 -4.25 -16.76
CA ALA A 74 -10.89 -3.04 -17.24
C ALA A 74 -12.42 -3.17 -17.20
N ASP A 75 -12.94 -4.38 -17.02
CA ASP A 75 -14.37 -4.71 -16.96
C ASP A 75 -14.90 -4.90 -15.51
N GLU A 76 -14.05 -4.74 -14.48
CA GLU A 76 -14.50 -4.78 -13.08
C GLU A 76 -15.16 -3.43 -12.75
N GLU A 77 -16.51 -3.39 -12.83
CA GLU A 77 -17.32 -2.20 -12.56
C GLU A 77 -17.01 -1.63 -11.16
N LEU A 78 -16.71 -0.32 -11.15
CA LEU A 78 -16.42 0.53 -9.98
C LEU A 78 -17.50 0.49 -8.89
#